data_AF-A0AAU1UUH7-F1
#
_entry.id   AF-A0AAU1UUH7-F1
#
_cell.length_a   1.000
_cell.length_b   1.000
_cell.length_c   1.000
_cell.angle_alpha   90.00
_cell.angle_beta   90.00
_cell.angle_gamma   90.00
#
_symmetry.space_group_name_H-M   'P 1'
#
loop_
_entity.id
_entity.type
_entity.pdbx_description
1 polymer ?
#
loop_
_entity_poly.entity_id
_entity_poly.type
_entity_poly.pdbx_seq_one_letter_code
_entity_poly.pdbx_strand_id
1 'polypeptide(L)'
;MHGGAAPQVRAAAQRREATAEFLRTYGDVDGPAEDPAVVVSRLIRQASGHVAWLLERVQETEAEALVWGMTSEVERQGGEFPGVDTTYSAAVNGWVRLYGEERDRLLKMCDLAARMGVNERLVTIAEVQTKIMFEAMNRALDALELTAAQRARVPDVMAGLLRGLAAEERSELAAGGS
;
A
#
# COMPACT_ATOMS: atom_id res chain seq x y z
N MET A 1 0.36 1.87 -48.10
CA MET A 1 -0.81 2.62 -47.58
C MET A 1 -2.05 1.80 -47.94
N HIS A 2 -2.96 1.31 -47.10
CA HIS A 2 -3.26 1.42 -45.68
C HIS A 2 -4.13 0.21 -45.28
N GLY A 3 -3.66 -0.66 -44.37
CA GLY A 3 -4.48 -1.74 -43.79
C GLY A 3 -5.26 -1.33 -42.53
N GLY A 4 -5.02 -0.11 -42.01
CA GLY A 4 -5.56 0.35 -40.72
C GLY A 4 -7.04 0.70 -40.71
N ALA A 5 -7.70 0.78 -41.88
CA ALA A 5 -9.12 1.14 -41.98
C ALA A 5 -10.07 -0.07 -42.03
N ALA A 6 -9.54 -1.29 -42.15
CA ALA A 6 -10.36 -2.49 -42.18
C ALA A 6 -11.14 -2.65 -40.86
N PRO A 7 -12.47 -2.88 -40.90
CA PRO A 7 -13.32 -2.94 -39.70
C PRO A 7 -12.79 -3.88 -38.60
N GLN A 8 -12.26 -5.03 -39.00
CA GLN A 8 -11.65 -6.01 -38.11
C GLN A 8 -10.39 -5.49 -37.40
N VAL A 9 -9.60 -4.64 -38.07
CA VAL A 9 -8.38 -4.03 -37.51
C VAL A 9 -8.77 -2.94 -36.51
N ARG A 10 -9.79 -2.13 -36.81
CA ARG A 10 -10.34 -1.12 -35.89
C ARG A 10 -10.96 -1.76 -34.65
N ALA A 11 -11.78 -2.80 -34.82
CA ALA A 11 -12.36 -3.54 -33.70
C ALA A 11 -11.29 -4.21 -32.83
N ALA A 12 -10.22 -4.75 -33.43
CA ALA A 12 -9.09 -5.30 -32.69
C ALA A 12 -8.26 -4.22 -31.98
N ALA A 13 -8.15 -3.00 -32.53
CA ALA A 13 -7.52 -1.87 -31.85
C ALA A 13 -8.34 -1.41 -30.65
N GLN A 14 -9.65 -1.22 -30.81
CA GLN A 14 -10.58 -0.85 -29.72
C GLN A 14 -10.59 -1.89 -28.59
N ARG A 15 -10.59 -3.19 -28.92
CA ARG A 15 -10.47 -4.25 -27.90
C ARG A 15 -9.16 -4.17 -27.13
N ARG A 16 -8.05 -3.86 -27.80
CA ARG A 16 -6.74 -3.70 -27.14
C ARG A 16 -6.70 -2.47 -26.23
N GLU A 17 -7.28 -1.34 -26.67
CA GLU A 17 -7.40 -0.15 -25.83
C GLU A 17 -8.28 -0.39 -24.61
N ALA A 18 -9.46 -0.99 -24.78
CA ALA A 18 -10.35 -1.32 -23.67
C ALA A 18 -9.71 -2.32 -22.70
N THR A 19 -9.01 -3.33 -23.21
CA THR A 19 -8.26 -4.27 -22.35
C THR A 19 -7.12 -3.55 -21.62
N ALA A 20 -6.38 -2.68 -22.29
CA ALA A 20 -5.30 -1.92 -21.67
C ALA A 20 -5.81 -0.93 -20.62
N GLU A 21 -6.96 -0.29 -20.85
CA GLU A 21 -7.62 0.58 -19.87
C GLU A 21 -8.12 -0.21 -18.66
N PHE A 22 -8.73 -1.37 -18.90
CA PHE A 22 -9.16 -2.28 -17.84
C PHE A 22 -7.97 -2.73 -16.99
N LEU A 23 -6.91 -3.26 -17.60
CA LEU A 23 -5.71 -3.72 -16.89
C LEU A 23 -4.99 -2.59 -16.16
N ARG A 24 -5.00 -1.35 -16.69
CA ARG A 24 -4.42 -0.19 -16.02
C ARG A 24 -5.22 0.23 -14.78
N THR A 25 -6.54 0.06 -14.83
CA THR A 25 -7.46 0.49 -13.77
C THR A 25 -7.56 -0.57 -12.67
N TYR A 26 -7.69 -1.83 -13.05
CA TYR A 26 -8.01 -2.94 -12.15
C TYR A 26 -6.83 -3.89 -11.92
N GLY A 27 -5.72 -3.73 -12.63
CA GLY A 27 -4.63 -4.69 -12.63
C GLY A 27 -4.92 -5.93 -13.48
N ASP A 28 -3.97 -6.86 -13.48
CA ASP A 28 -4.16 -8.18 -14.10
C ASP A 28 -5.06 -9.05 -13.21
N VAL A 29 -6.32 -9.22 -13.64
CA VAL A 29 -7.31 -10.03 -12.92
C VAL A 29 -7.16 -11.53 -13.16
N ASP A 30 -6.41 -11.91 -14.20
CA ASP A 30 -6.13 -13.31 -14.56
C ASP A 30 -4.72 -13.75 -14.09
N GLY A 31 -3.92 -12.81 -13.58
CA GLY A 31 -2.59 -13.04 -13.05
C GLY A 31 -2.58 -13.90 -11.77
N PRO A 32 -1.40 -14.39 -11.35
CA PRO A 32 -1.31 -15.15 -10.11
C PRO A 32 -1.76 -14.29 -8.93
N ALA A 33 -2.74 -14.79 -8.17
CA ALA A 33 -3.25 -14.10 -7.00
C ALA A 33 -2.11 -13.85 -6.00
N GLU A 34 -2.00 -12.61 -5.53
CA GLU A 34 -1.09 -12.25 -4.44
C GLU A 34 -1.46 -13.02 -3.17
N ASP A 35 -0.46 -13.45 -2.40
CA ASP A 35 -0.72 -14.16 -1.14
C ASP A 35 -1.55 -13.26 -0.19
N PRO A 36 -2.66 -13.77 0.37
CA PRO A 36 -3.54 -12.97 1.22
C PRO A 36 -2.83 -12.30 2.40
N ALA A 37 -1.78 -12.92 2.96
CA ALA A 37 -1.03 -12.32 4.05
C ALA A 37 -0.28 -11.06 3.61
N VAL A 38 0.23 -11.04 2.37
CA VAL A 38 0.87 -9.85 1.78
C VAL A 38 -0.16 -8.76 1.52
N VAL A 39 -1.32 -9.12 0.96
CA VAL A 39 -2.43 -8.18 0.71
C VAL A 39 -2.89 -7.52 2.02
N VAL A 40 -3.18 -8.32 3.05
CA VAL A 40 -3.65 -7.83 4.35
C VAL A 40 -2.61 -6.93 5.01
N SER A 41 -1.33 -7.32 5.00
CA SER A 41 -0.24 -6.50 5.56
C SER A 41 -0.13 -5.13 4.86
N ARG A 42 -0.25 -5.10 3.53
CA ARG A 42 -0.27 -3.86 2.75
C ARG A 42 -1.46 -2.98 3.09
N LEU A 43 -2.67 -3.56 3.23
CA LEU A 43 -3.88 -2.82 3.62
C LEU A 43 -3.77 -2.22 5.03
N ILE A 44 -3.21 -2.96 5.98
CA ILE A 44 -2.95 -2.46 7.35
C ILE A 44 -1.99 -1.28 7.30
N ARG A 45 -0.91 -1.36 6.52
CA ARG A 45 0.05 -0.25 6.36
C ARG A 45 -0.63 0.99 5.77
N GLN A 46 -1.46 0.81 4.75
CA GLN A 46 -2.21 1.92 4.15
C GLN A 46 -3.16 2.58 5.16
N ALA A 47 -3.96 1.78 5.86
CA ALA A 47 -4.89 2.28 6.89
C ALA A 47 -4.17 2.97 8.05
N SER A 48 -2.99 2.47 8.45
CA SER A 48 -2.13 3.15 9.43
C SER A 48 -1.72 4.55 8.96
N GLY A 49 -1.32 4.68 7.69
CA GLY A 49 -1.02 5.98 7.08
C GLY A 49 -2.23 6.92 7.05
N HIS A 50 -3.41 6.40 6.72
CA HIS A 50 -4.64 7.20 6.77
C HIS A 50 -4.98 7.68 8.19
N VAL A 51 -4.83 6.81 9.20
CA VAL A 51 -5.03 7.17 10.61
C VAL A 51 -4.09 8.31 11.03
N ALA A 52 -2.81 8.21 10.67
CA ALA A 52 -1.83 9.26 10.96
C ALA A 52 -2.20 10.59 10.28
N TRP A 53 -2.51 10.54 8.98
CA TRP A 53 -2.92 11.73 8.22
C TRP A 53 -4.21 12.36 8.76
N LEU A 54 -5.22 11.55 9.12
CA LEU A 54 -6.48 12.03 9.70
C LEU A 54 -6.26 12.67 11.08
N LEU A 55 -5.36 12.11 11.89
CA LEU A 55 -5.00 12.69 13.18
C LEU A 55 -4.41 14.10 13.00
N GLU A 56 -3.50 14.27 12.03
CA GLU A 56 -2.95 15.60 11.73
C GLU A 56 -4.06 16.59 11.33
N ARG A 57 -5.02 16.18 10.47
CA ARG A 57 -6.15 17.06 10.08
C ARG A 57 -7.02 17.44 11.26
N VAL A 58 -7.25 16.52 12.20
CA VAL A 58 -7.97 16.80 13.45
C VAL A 58 -7.19 17.79 14.32
N GLN A 59 -5.87 17.65 14.41
CA GLN A 59 -5.00 18.53 15.21
C GLN A 59 -4.86 19.94 14.62
N GLU A 60 -4.92 20.07 13.28
CA GLU A 60 -4.91 21.36 12.58
C GLU A 60 -6.26 22.09 12.64
N THR A 61 -7.33 21.41 13.05
CA THR A 61 -8.66 22.02 13.14
C THR A 61 -8.83 22.74 14.47
N GLU A 62 -9.27 23.99 14.42
CA GLU A 62 -9.59 24.78 15.61
C GLU A 62 -10.58 24.05 16.53
N ALA A 63 -10.32 24.06 17.84
CA ALA A 63 -11.05 23.24 18.81
C ALA A 63 -12.57 23.50 18.79
N GLU A 64 -12.98 24.76 18.56
CA GLU A 64 -14.39 25.12 18.45
C GLU A 64 -15.03 24.54 17.19
N ALA A 65 -14.30 24.52 16.06
CA ALA A 65 -14.75 23.95 14.79
C ALA A 65 -14.85 22.41 14.78
N LEU A 66 -14.28 21.74 15.80
CA LEU A 66 -14.44 20.30 16.00
C LEU A 66 -15.84 19.91 16.51
N VAL A 67 -16.53 20.85 17.18
CA VAL A 67 -17.80 20.61 17.86
C VAL A 67 -18.92 21.48 17.30
N TRP A 68 -18.60 22.67 16.80
CA TRP A 68 -19.53 23.66 16.27
C TRP A 68 -19.23 23.96 14.80
N GLY A 69 -20.22 23.78 13.92
CA GLY A 69 -20.02 23.95 12.48
C GLY A 69 -21.27 24.36 11.73
N MET A 70 -21.08 24.95 10.55
CA MET A 70 -22.16 25.22 9.60
C MET A 70 -22.69 23.89 9.06
N THR A 71 -23.97 23.62 9.23
CA THR A 71 -24.61 22.36 8.83
C THR A 71 -25.52 22.50 7.62
N SER A 72 -25.91 23.73 7.26
CA SER A 72 -26.68 24.00 6.05
C SER A 72 -26.44 25.42 5.55
N GLU A 73 -26.35 25.58 4.23
CA GLU A 73 -26.39 26.84 3.52
C GLU A 73 -27.46 26.72 2.42
N VAL A 74 -28.44 27.62 2.45
CA VAL A 74 -29.54 27.63 1.48
C VAL A 74 -29.57 29.00 0.81
N GLU A 75 -29.20 29.04 -0.47
CA GLU A 75 -29.32 30.23 -1.30
C GLU A 75 -30.77 30.36 -1.80
N ARG A 76 -31.47 31.43 -1.42
CA ARG A 76 -32.81 31.75 -1.90
C ARG A 76 -32.74 32.82 -2.97
N GLN A 77 -32.92 32.40 -4.23
CA GLN A 77 -32.92 33.30 -5.41
C GLN A 77 -34.29 33.94 -5.71
N GLY A 78 -35.35 33.64 -4.94
CA GLY A 78 -36.68 34.26 -5.11
C GLY A 78 -37.55 34.21 -3.85
N GLY A 79 -38.38 35.24 -3.66
CA GLY A 79 -39.24 35.44 -2.48
C GLY A 79 -39.15 36.86 -1.92
N GLU A 80 -39.89 37.15 -0.84
CA GLU A 80 -39.92 38.47 -0.17
C GLU A 80 -38.57 38.83 0.49
N PHE A 81 -37.73 37.84 0.79
CA PHE A 81 -36.38 37.99 1.34
C PHE A 81 -35.36 37.14 0.57
N PRO A 82 -34.78 37.64 -0.54
CA PRO A 82 -33.66 36.99 -1.22
C PRO A 82 -32.39 37.08 -0.36
N GLY A 83 -31.60 36.00 -0.30
CA GLY A 83 -30.39 35.92 0.52
C GLY A 83 -29.89 34.51 0.76
N VAL A 84 -28.83 34.39 1.56
CA VAL A 84 -28.25 33.12 1.99
C VAL A 84 -28.64 32.85 3.44
N ASP A 85 -29.41 31.80 3.67
CA ASP A 85 -29.70 31.30 5.02
C ASP A 85 -28.62 30.29 5.42
N THR A 86 -27.84 30.60 6.46
CA THR A 86 -26.87 29.66 7.04
C THR A 86 -27.35 29.16 8.40
N THR A 87 -27.35 27.85 8.57
CA THR A 87 -27.65 27.18 9.85
C THR A 87 -26.37 26.59 10.42
N TYR A 88 -26.09 26.91 11.68
CA TYR A 88 -24.99 26.34 12.46
C TYR A 88 -25.56 25.44 13.55
N SER A 89 -24.97 24.27 13.74
CA SER A 89 -25.34 23.39 14.85
C SER A 89 -24.15 22.65 15.41
N ALA A 90 -24.30 22.14 16.64
CA ALA A 90 -23.36 21.19 17.20
C ALA A 90 -23.44 19.88 16.39
N ALA A 91 -22.40 19.58 15.62
CA ALA A 91 -22.26 18.34 14.87
C ALA A 91 -20.80 17.92 14.93
N VAL A 92 -20.55 16.61 15.08
CA VAL A 92 -19.19 16.08 15.11
C VAL A 92 -18.52 16.40 13.77
N ASN A 93 -17.37 17.07 13.84
CA ASN A 93 -16.59 17.42 12.65
C ASN A 93 -16.27 16.17 11.82
N GLY A 94 -16.37 16.30 10.50
CA GLY A 94 -16.15 15.20 9.55
C GLY A 94 -14.80 14.51 9.73
N TRP A 95 -13.74 15.25 10.07
CA TRP A 95 -12.42 14.70 10.33
C TRP A 95 -12.40 13.80 11.56
N VAL A 96 -13.04 14.22 12.66
CA VAL A 96 -13.12 13.41 13.89
C VAL A 96 -13.87 12.11 13.65
N ARG A 97 -14.96 12.18 12.88
CA ARG A 97 -15.74 10.99 12.51
C ARG A 97 -14.92 10.04 11.63
N LEU A 98 -14.32 10.53 10.55
CA LEU A 98 -13.49 9.72 9.65
C LEU A 98 -12.28 9.12 10.38
N TYR A 99 -11.65 9.89 11.26
CA TYR A 99 -10.56 9.42 12.10
C TYR A 99 -10.98 8.25 13.00
N GLY A 100 -12.11 8.36 13.68
CA GLY A 100 -12.68 7.28 14.49
C GLY A 100 -13.00 6.04 13.66
N GLU A 101 -13.69 6.21 12.53
CA GLU A 101 -14.05 5.12 11.62
C GLU A 101 -12.82 4.37 11.09
N GLU A 102 -11.77 5.08 10.68
CA GLU A 102 -10.54 4.47 10.16
C GLU A 102 -9.73 3.79 11.28
N ARG A 103 -9.69 4.37 12.49
CA ARG A 103 -9.06 3.71 13.66
C ARG A 103 -9.73 2.39 14.01
N ASP A 104 -11.07 2.37 14.02
CA ASP A 104 -11.83 1.15 14.30
C ASP A 104 -11.60 0.09 13.20
N ARG A 105 -11.53 0.54 11.95
CA ARG A 105 -11.23 -0.35 10.81
C ARG A 105 -9.82 -0.93 10.94
N LEU A 106 -8.82 -0.11 11.25
CA LEU A 106 -7.44 -0.54 11.45
C LEU A 106 -7.35 -1.58 12.57
N LEU A 107 -7.98 -1.34 13.71
CA LEU A 107 -8.01 -2.30 14.83
C LEU A 107 -8.61 -3.65 14.41
N LYS A 108 -9.73 -3.63 13.68
CA LYS A 108 -10.37 -4.86 13.15
C LYS A 108 -9.48 -5.59 12.16
N MET A 109 -8.77 -4.87 11.29
CA MET A 109 -7.82 -5.48 10.35
C MET A 109 -6.64 -6.12 11.07
N CYS A 110 -6.10 -5.48 12.10
CA CYS A 110 -5.03 -6.04 12.93
C CYS A 110 -5.49 -7.31 13.69
N ASP A 111 -6.69 -7.32 14.28
CA ASP A 111 -7.26 -8.52 14.92
C ASP A 111 -7.45 -9.66 13.92
N LEU A 112 -7.99 -9.36 12.73
CA LEU A 112 -8.15 -10.35 11.67
C LEU A 112 -6.79 -10.91 11.21
N ALA A 113 -5.78 -10.06 11.01
CA ALA A 113 -4.44 -10.49 10.62
C ALA A 113 -3.78 -11.39 11.67
N ALA A 114 -3.96 -11.09 12.96
CA ALA A 114 -3.49 -11.95 14.04
C ALA A 114 -4.18 -13.32 14.01
N ARG A 115 -5.51 -13.36 13.84
CA ARG A 115 -6.28 -14.61 13.74
C ARG A 115 -5.91 -15.44 12.51
N MET A 116 -5.56 -14.80 11.42
CA MET A 116 -5.12 -15.45 10.17
C MET A 116 -3.67 -15.95 10.23
N GLY A 117 -2.89 -15.59 11.26
CA GLY A 117 -1.46 -15.92 11.33
C GLY A 117 -0.64 -15.24 10.23
N VAL A 118 -0.96 -13.98 9.92
CA VAL A 118 -0.31 -13.22 8.84
C VAL A 118 1.20 -13.11 9.07
N ASN A 119 1.65 -12.90 10.31
CA ASN A 119 3.07 -12.76 10.62
C ASN A 119 3.83 -14.06 10.34
N GLU A 120 3.29 -15.20 10.77
CA GLU A 120 3.86 -16.53 10.54
C GLU A 120 3.93 -16.84 9.04
N ARG A 121 2.87 -16.47 8.30
CA ARG A 121 2.86 -16.63 6.84
C ARG A 121 3.90 -15.75 6.16
N LEU A 122 4.06 -14.49 6.57
CA LEU A 122 5.08 -13.59 6.02
C LEU A 122 6.49 -14.06 6.32
N VAL A 123 6.76 -14.58 7.53
CA VAL A 123 8.04 -15.22 7.87
C VAL A 123 8.29 -16.42 6.96
N THR A 124 7.30 -17.30 6.79
CA THR A 124 7.41 -18.47 5.90
C THR A 124 7.74 -18.05 4.47
N ILE A 125 7.08 -17.01 3.95
CA ILE A 125 7.35 -16.48 2.61
C ILE A 125 8.79 -15.97 2.52
N ALA A 126 9.24 -15.19 3.50
CA ALA A 126 10.60 -14.64 3.54
C ALA A 126 11.67 -15.75 3.61
N GLU A 127 11.43 -16.80 4.40
CA GLU A 127 12.31 -17.98 4.48
C GLU A 127 12.40 -18.71 3.15
N VAL A 128 11.26 -18.96 2.49
CA VAL A 128 11.21 -19.59 1.17
C VAL A 128 11.95 -18.75 0.13
N GLN A 129 11.73 -17.43 0.11
CA GLN A 129 12.42 -16.52 -0.79
C GLN A 129 13.94 -16.51 -0.55
N THR A 130 14.37 -16.51 0.72
CA THR A 130 15.79 -16.57 1.09
C THR A 130 16.42 -17.87 0.60
N LYS A 131 15.74 -19.00 0.78
CA LYS A 131 16.21 -20.29 0.29
C LYS A 131 16.36 -20.30 -1.23
N ILE A 132 15.35 -19.81 -1.96
CA ILE A 132 15.40 -19.72 -3.43
C ILE A 132 16.59 -18.88 -3.89
N MET A 133 16.81 -17.72 -3.25
CA MET A 133 17.92 -16.83 -3.56
C MET A 133 19.27 -17.52 -3.32
N PHE A 134 19.43 -18.18 -2.17
CA PHE A 134 20.66 -18.89 -1.84
C PHE A 134 20.96 -20.04 -2.81
N GLU A 135 19.94 -20.82 -3.19
CA GLU A 135 20.07 -21.86 -4.19
C GLU A 135 20.45 -21.30 -5.57
N ALA A 136 19.83 -20.19 -5.99
CA ALA A 136 20.15 -19.53 -7.25
C ALA A 136 21.60 -19.01 -7.27
N MET A 137 22.06 -18.38 -6.18
CA MET A 137 23.43 -17.91 -6.04
C MET A 137 24.44 -19.05 -6.12
N ASN A 138 24.20 -20.17 -5.43
CA ASN A 138 25.11 -21.32 -5.48
C ASN A 138 25.16 -21.92 -6.89
N ARG A 139 24.01 -22.07 -7.56
CA ARG A 139 23.99 -22.54 -8.96
C ARG A 139 24.75 -21.61 -9.90
N ALA A 140 24.65 -20.30 -9.69
CA ALA A 140 25.42 -19.33 -10.45
C ALA A 140 26.94 -19.48 -10.21
N LEU A 141 27.37 -19.63 -8.95
CA LEU A 141 28.78 -19.86 -8.60
C LEU A 141 29.33 -21.17 -9.16
N ASP A 142 28.49 -22.22 -9.21
CA ASP A 142 28.83 -23.48 -9.86
C ASP A 142 29.01 -23.33 -11.37
N ALA A 143 28.14 -22.56 -12.02
CA ALA A 143 28.20 -22.29 -13.45
C ALA A 143 29.37 -21.38 -13.87
N LEU A 144 29.96 -20.62 -12.94
CA LEU A 144 31.10 -19.73 -13.20
C LEU A 144 32.45 -20.46 -13.26
N GLU A 145 32.47 -21.79 -13.14
CA GLU A 145 33.68 -22.62 -13.26
C GLU A 145 34.86 -22.12 -12.40
N LEU A 146 34.55 -21.71 -11.17
CA LEU A 146 35.55 -21.16 -10.24
C LEU A 146 36.69 -22.15 -9.99
N THR A 147 37.92 -21.65 -9.96
CA THR A 147 39.07 -22.45 -9.50
C THR A 147 38.87 -22.89 -8.05
N ALA A 148 39.52 -23.99 -7.65
CA ALA A 148 39.44 -24.50 -6.28
C ALA A 148 39.79 -23.44 -5.22
N ALA A 149 40.80 -22.60 -5.49
CA ALA A 149 41.21 -21.51 -4.61
C ALA A 149 40.16 -20.40 -4.52
N GLN A 150 39.46 -20.05 -5.61
CA GLN A 150 38.38 -19.07 -5.60
C GLN A 150 37.15 -19.61 -4.86
N ARG A 151 36.77 -20.86 -5.14
CA ARG A 151 35.64 -21.54 -4.49
C ARG A 151 35.83 -21.65 -2.98
N ALA A 152 37.04 -21.92 -2.52
CA ALA A 152 37.36 -21.97 -1.09
C ALA A 152 37.14 -20.63 -0.35
N ARG A 153 37.23 -19.49 -1.06
CA ARG A 153 37.04 -18.15 -0.47
C ARG A 153 35.58 -17.70 -0.40
N VAL A 154 34.68 -18.34 -1.15
CA VAL A 154 33.27 -17.94 -1.25
C VAL A 154 32.58 -17.87 0.12
N PRO A 155 32.67 -18.90 1.01
CA PRO A 155 31.96 -18.88 2.28
C PRO A 155 32.36 -17.70 3.17
N ASP A 156 33.65 -17.40 3.25
CA ASP A 156 34.17 -16.30 4.08
C ASP A 156 33.73 -14.94 3.57
N VAL A 157 33.77 -14.73 2.26
CA VAL A 157 33.31 -13.49 1.61
C VAL A 157 31.81 -13.30 1.85
N MET A 158 31.01 -14.35 1.59
CA MET A 158 29.56 -14.31 1.79
C MET A 158 29.18 -14.03 3.25
N ALA A 159 29.85 -14.68 4.20
CA ALA A 159 29.62 -14.45 5.62
C ALA A 159 30.00 -13.02 6.04
N GLY A 160 31.06 -12.46 5.47
CA GLY A 160 31.43 -11.06 5.67
C GLY A 160 30.34 -10.09 5.20
N LEU A 161 29.84 -10.29 3.98
CA LEU A 161 28.80 -9.45 3.39
C LEU A 161 27.49 -9.51 4.18
N LEU A 162 27.02 -10.71 4.54
CA LEU A 162 25.78 -10.88 5.32
C LEU A 162 25.86 -10.21 6.70
N ARG A 163 27.02 -10.30 7.37
CA ARG A 163 27.22 -9.59 8.66
C ARG A 163 27.22 -8.08 8.49
N GLY A 164 27.80 -7.56 7.41
CA GLY A 164 27.79 -6.13 7.08
C GLY A 164 26.37 -5.61 6.88
N LEU A 165 25.61 -6.26 6.01
CA LEU A 165 24.21 -5.91 5.73
C LEU A 165 23.34 -5.97 7.00
N ALA A 166 23.48 -7.03 7.81
CA ALA A 166 22.73 -7.14 9.05
C ALA A 166 23.10 -6.07 10.09
N ALA A 167 24.31 -5.52 10.05
CA ALA A 167 24.72 -4.41 10.91
C ALA A 167 24.13 -3.08 10.45
N GLU A 168 24.10 -2.84 9.13
CA GLU A 168 23.47 -1.66 8.52
C GLU A 168 21.97 -1.61 8.82
N GLU A 169 21.25 -2.70 8.57
CA GLU A 169 19.80 -2.79 8.80
C GLU A 169 19.42 -2.54 10.27
N ARG A 170 20.18 -3.09 11.21
CA ARG A 170 19.99 -2.82 12.65
C ARG A 170 20.23 -1.35 13.01
N SER A 171 21.17 -0.69 12.34
CA SER A 171 21.43 0.73 12.55
C SER A 171 20.28 1.60 12.04
N GLU A 172 19.69 1.26 10.89
CA GLU A 172 18.54 1.98 10.33
C GLU A 172 17.28 1.81 11.19
N LEU A 173 17.01 0.58 11.67
CA LEU A 173 15.91 0.31 12.60
C LEU A 173 16.04 1.09 13.93
N ALA A 174 17.27 1.27 14.42
CA ALA A 174 17.53 2.08 15.61
C ALA A 174 17.32 3.59 15.37
N ALA A 175 17.58 4.07 14.14
CA ALA A 175 17.43 5.48 13.78
C ALA A 175 15.98 5.88 13.45
N GLY A 176 15.17 4.96 12.90
CA GLY A 176 13.77 5.20 12.55
C GLY A 176 12.77 5.08 13.71
N GLY A 177 13.24 4.80 14.93
CA GLY A 177 12.43 4.67 16.14
C GLY A 177 12.38 5.91 17.04
N SER A 178 12.87 7.06 16.58
CA SER A 178 12.79 8.37 17.27
C SER A 178 11.73 9.28 16.67
#